data_AF-A0A2E3IPW2-F1
#
_entry.id   AF-A0A2E3IPW2-F1
#
_cell.length_a   1.000
_cell.length_b   1.000
_cell.length_c   1.000
_cell.angle_alpha   90.00
_cell.angle_beta   90.00
_cell.angle_gamma   90.00
#
_symmetry.space_group_name_H-M   'P 1'
#
loop_
_entity.id
_entity.type
_entity.pdbx_description
1 polymer ?
#
loop_
_entity_poly.entity_id
_entity_poly.type
_entity_poly.pdbx_seq_one_letter_code
_entity_poly.pdbx_strand_id
1 'polypeptide(L)'
;MSVTEALKDEVTMLWSDEGRLATLSAAMMAMADALSLSGTEAVEAALLAPGLNFAPALAGLDDRQAHQALLEQIRTVAPGALDAAGWARLEDPRLYDTAMMLLAQDSLGLMLDALGEASEQLLTLTEVHQQTATGLRLAQHLSAAVQGQAVLMATRAALPCQMPREPACASGLAEALALQVPDLPWAGDPWPLTDIATALSGLCPLIAAYQGDAARRLADAAAALVVAAAQSQSQGNGGRAFGLDVEDALCRAFEDAMAALVALNRALDRWQGPQVDEALQPEAWQMVDAMLSRARAVMEESGAGE
;
A
#
# COMPACT_ATOMS: atom_id res chain seq x y z
N MET A 1 0.96 11.02 -21.24
CA MET A 1 1.01 10.56 -19.85
C MET A 1 0.50 9.15 -19.87
N SER A 2 1.34 8.16 -19.53
CA SER A 2 0.90 6.76 -19.47
C SER A 2 0.03 6.54 -18.24
N VAL A 3 -0.79 5.47 -18.22
CA VAL A 3 -1.64 5.13 -17.07
C VAL A 3 -0.78 4.95 -15.81
N THR A 4 0.34 4.22 -15.91
CA THR A 4 1.29 4.07 -14.80
C THR A 4 1.85 5.40 -14.26
N GLU A 5 2.04 6.41 -15.10
CA GLU A 5 2.52 7.73 -14.65
C GLU A 5 1.49 8.44 -13.78
N ALA A 6 0.20 8.34 -14.13
CA ALA A 6 -0.89 8.88 -13.33
C ALA A 6 -0.98 8.16 -11.98
N LEU A 7 -0.85 6.83 -11.96
CA LEU A 7 -0.86 6.03 -10.72
C LEU A 7 0.28 6.42 -9.77
N LYS A 8 1.44 6.81 -10.30
CA LYS A 8 2.54 7.31 -9.48
C LYS A 8 2.18 8.64 -8.81
N ASP A 9 1.59 9.57 -9.55
CA ASP A 9 1.16 10.86 -9.00
C ASP A 9 0.07 10.66 -7.93
N GLU A 10 -0.80 9.66 -8.10
CA GLU A 10 -1.78 9.25 -7.10
C GLU A 10 -1.13 8.72 -5.82
N VAL A 11 -0.10 7.87 -5.91
CA VAL A 11 0.66 7.45 -4.71
C VAL A 11 1.31 8.64 -4.01
N THR A 12 1.95 9.56 -4.74
CA THR A 12 2.50 10.77 -4.13
C THR A 12 1.41 11.64 -3.48
N MET A 13 0.21 11.70 -4.07
CA MET A 13 -0.92 12.41 -3.46
C MET A 13 -1.44 11.71 -2.21
N LEU A 14 -1.52 10.37 -2.17
CA LEU A 14 -1.90 9.62 -0.96
C LEU A 14 -0.98 9.92 0.22
N TRP A 15 0.33 10.00 -0.03
CA TRP A 15 1.34 10.26 1.00
C TRP A 15 1.60 11.76 1.27
N SER A 16 0.87 12.66 0.61
CA SER A 16 0.89 14.09 0.92
C SER A 16 0.31 14.37 2.31
N ASP A 17 0.54 15.57 2.86
CA ASP A 17 -0.05 15.96 4.15
C ASP A 17 -1.58 15.93 4.12
N GLU A 18 -2.19 16.32 3.01
CA GLU A 18 -3.63 16.24 2.80
C GLU A 18 -4.11 14.79 2.75
N GLY A 19 -3.39 13.91 2.05
CA GLY A 19 -3.71 12.47 1.99
C GLY A 19 -3.60 11.81 3.36
N ARG A 20 -2.50 12.06 4.08
CA ARG A 20 -2.28 11.58 5.46
C ARG A 20 -3.39 12.05 6.40
N LEU A 21 -3.78 13.32 6.32
CA LEU A 21 -4.85 13.87 7.15
C LEU A 21 -6.23 13.31 6.79
N ALA A 22 -6.52 13.13 5.51
CA ALA A 22 -7.77 12.51 5.05
C ALA A 22 -7.88 11.06 5.56
N THR A 23 -6.82 10.27 5.43
CA THR A 23 -6.78 8.88 5.89
C THR A 23 -6.88 8.78 7.42
N LEU A 24 -6.23 9.70 8.15
CA LEU A 24 -6.39 9.81 9.60
C LEU A 24 -7.83 10.13 9.99
N SER A 25 -8.49 11.04 9.28
CA SER A 25 -9.89 11.39 9.50
C SER A 25 -10.81 10.19 9.24
N ALA A 26 -10.55 9.43 8.18
CA ALA A 26 -11.28 8.19 7.89
C ALA A 26 -11.12 7.15 9.01
N ALA A 27 -9.89 6.95 9.51
CA ALA A 27 -9.64 6.04 10.63
C ALA A 27 -10.36 6.50 11.92
N MET A 28 -10.41 7.81 12.20
CA MET A 28 -11.15 8.37 13.32
C MET A 28 -12.66 8.12 13.20
N MET A 29 -13.23 8.30 12.01
CA MET A 29 -14.66 8.07 11.77
C MET A 29 -15.03 6.60 11.88
N ALA A 30 -14.23 5.72 11.28
CA ALA A 30 -14.40 4.27 11.42
C ALA A 30 -14.31 3.82 12.88
N MET A 31 -13.44 4.44 13.69
CA MET A 31 -13.38 4.19 15.13
C MET A 31 -14.66 4.67 15.85
N ALA A 32 -15.18 5.84 15.51
CA ALA A 32 -16.42 6.37 16.08
C ALA A 32 -17.62 5.44 15.78
N ASP A 33 -17.70 4.92 14.56
CA ASP A 33 -18.70 3.95 14.13
C ASP A 33 -18.55 2.60 14.83
N ALA A 34 -17.33 2.07 14.89
CA ALA A 34 -17.03 0.80 15.57
C ALA A 34 -17.34 0.84 17.07
N LEU A 35 -17.22 2.02 17.69
CA LEU A 35 -17.59 2.26 19.08
C LEU A 35 -19.09 2.58 19.26
N SER A 36 -19.84 2.70 18.16
CA SER A 36 -21.27 3.05 18.15
C SER A 36 -21.56 4.33 18.94
N LEU A 37 -20.71 5.35 18.77
CA LEU A 37 -20.86 6.62 19.46
C LEU A 37 -22.13 7.34 18.96
N SER A 38 -23.00 7.76 19.88
CA SER A 38 -24.29 8.39 19.54
C SER A 38 -24.18 9.73 18.80
N GLY A 39 -22.98 10.28 18.67
CA GLY A 39 -22.68 11.56 18.04
C GLY A 39 -21.89 11.48 16.74
N THR A 40 -21.66 10.28 16.20
CA THR A 40 -20.79 10.10 15.02
C THR A 40 -21.25 10.94 13.83
N GLU A 41 -22.55 10.97 13.53
CA GLU A 41 -23.11 11.81 12.45
C GLU A 41 -22.81 13.30 12.63
N ALA A 42 -22.82 13.81 13.88
CA ALA A 42 -22.52 15.21 14.17
C ALA A 42 -21.02 15.51 14.03
N VAL A 43 -20.15 14.55 14.35
CA VAL A 43 -18.70 14.63 14.12
C VAL A 43 -18.39 14.61 12.63
N GLU A 44 -19.03 13.71 11.87
CA GLU A 44 -18.90 13.63 10.41
C GLU A 44 -19.35 14.92 9.73
N ALA A 45 -20.53 15.42 10.09
CA ALA A 45 -21.06 16.67 9.54
C ALA A 45 -20.15 17.87 9.82
N ALA A 46 -19.46 17.88 10.97
CA ALA A 46 -18.48 18.91 11.30
C ALA A 46 -17.18 18.77 10.49
N LEU A 47 -16.71 17.54 10.23
CA LEU A 47 -15.56 17.26 9.37
C LEU A 47 -15.79 17.69 7.92
N LEU A 48 -17.01 17.48 7.43
CA LEU A 48 -17.44 17.84 6.06
C LEU A 48 -17.90 19.29 5.93
N ALA A 49 -17.87 20.08 7.01
CA ALA A 49 -18.36 21.44 6.99
C ALA A 49 -17.47 22.34 6.10
N PRO A 50 -18.03 23.11 5.16
CA PRO A 50 -17.24 23.97 4.25
C PRO A 50 -16.38 25.05 4.92
N GLY A 51 -16.60 25.31 6.22
CA GLY A 51 -15.85 26.29 7.02
C GLY A 51 -14.81 25.68 7.96
N LEU A 52 -14.61 24.36 7.95
CA LEU A 52 -13.60 23.72 8.79
C LEU A 52 -12.19 24.09 8.29
N ASN A 53 -11.31 24.48 9.21
CA ASN A 53 -9.95 24.89 8.87
C ASN A 53 -8.97 23.73 9.12
N PHE A 54 -8.46 23.09 8.07
CA PHE A 54 -7.51 21.99 8.22
C PHE A 54 -6.08 22.44 8.57
N ALA A 55 -5.73 23.73 8.44
CA ALA A 55 -4.36 24.20 8.62
C ALA A 55 -3.73 23.86 9.99
N PRO A 56 -4.43 23.98 11.14
CA PRO A 56 -3.88 23.56 12.43
C PRO A 56 -3.62 22.06 12.51
N ALA A 57 -4.46 21.25 11.86
CA ALA A 57 -4.29 19.80 11.83
C ALA A 57 -3.12 19.38 10.94
N LEU A 58 -2.97 20.00 9.78
CA LEU A 58 -1.81 19.81 8.89
C LEU A 58 -0.50 20.14 9.62
N ALA A 59 -0.44 21.27 10.32
CA ALA A 59 0.73 21.65 11.11
C ALA A 59 1.03 20.67 12.26
N GLY A 60 0.04 19.90 12.70
CA GLY A 60 0.17 18.91 13.77
C GLY A 60 0.53 17.50 13.28
N LEU A 61 0.66 17.24 11.96
CA LEU A 61 0.95 15.91 11.44
C LEU A 61 2.32 15.40 11.93
N ASP A 62 3.34 16.24 11.85
CA ASP A 62 4.71 15.88 12.21
C ASP A 62 4.85 15.58 13.71
N ASP A 63 4.10 16.30 14.55
CA ASP A 63 4.09 16.10 16.00
C ASP A 63 3.08 15.03 16.46
N ARG A 64 2.43 14.32 15.52
CA ARG A 64 1.36 13.35 15.79
C ARG A 64 0.20 13.94 16.62
N GLN A 65 -0.11 15.22 16.40
CA GLN A 65 -1.19 15.97 17.06
C GLN A 65 -2.34 16.36 16.12
N ALA A 66 -2.28 16.02 14.83
CA ALA A 66 -3.30 16.35 13.85
C ALA A 66 -4.72 15.92 14.26
N HIS A 67 -4.90 14.70 14.78
CA HIS A 67 -6.19 14.21 15.27
C HIS A 67 -6.71 15.05 16.45
N GLN A 68 -5.85 15.49 17.36
CA GLN A 68 -6.25 16.35 18.48
C GLN A 68 -6.70 17.73 17.99
N ALA A 69 -5.94 18.33 17.06
CA ALA A 69 -6.29 19.61 16.46
C ALA A 69 -7.61 19.55 15.66
N LEU A 70 -7.87 18.43 14.97
CA LEU A 70 -9.17 18.19 14.34
C LEU A 70 -10.29 18.10 15.38
N LEU A 71 -10.12 17.26 16.41
CA LEU A 71 -11.12 17.06 17.45
C LEU A 71 -11.43 18.36 18.23
N GLU A 72 -10.43 19.20 18.49
CA GLU A 72 -10.63 20.50 19.14
C GLU A 72 -11.49 21.45 18.30
N GLN A 73 -11.26 21.48 16.98
CA GLN A 73 -12.10 22.28 16.08
C GLN A 73 -13.51 21.72 15.99
N ILE A 74 -13.66 20.40 15.87
CA ILE A 74 -14.97 19.73 15.86
C ILE A 74 -15.72 20.03 17.16
N ARG A 75 -15.07 19.96 18.32
CA ARG A 75 -15.66 20.33 19.62
C ARG A 75 -16.14 21.77 19.66
N THR A 76 -15.46 22.68 18.97
CA THR A 76 -15.87 24.08 18.90
C THR A 76 -17.12 24.26 18.05
N VAL A 77 -17.23 23.54 16.94
CA VAL A 77 -18.37 23.60 16.01
C VAL A 77 -19.58 22.80 16.53
N ALA A 78 -19.34 21.68 17.20
CA ALA A 78 -20.34 20.75 17.71
C ALA A 78 -20.03 20.31 19.17
N PRO A 79 -20.13 21.23 20.16
CA PRO A 79 -19.71 20.98 21.54
C PRO A 79 -20.50 19.90 22.28
N GLY A 80 -21.67 19.54 21.77
CA GLY A 80 -22.52 18.47 22.30
C GLY A 80 -22.52 17.19 21.47
N ALA A 81 -21.64 17.06 20.47
CA ALA A 81 -21.61 15.87 19.61
C ALA A 81 -21.29 14.62 20.43
N LEU A 82 -20.24 14.65 21.23
CA LEU A 82 -19.83 13.55 22.10
C LEU A 82 -19.74 13.99 23.56
N ASP A 83 -19.88 13.03 24.47
CA ASP A 83 -19.50 13.21 25.87
C ASP A 83 -17.97 13.13 26.04
N ALA A 84 -17.48 13.42 27.25
CA ALA A 84 -16.05 13.42 27.54
C ALA A 84 -15.39 12.05 27.26
N ALA A 85 -16.12 10.94 27.42
CA ALA A 85 -15.61 9.60 27.18
C ALA A 85 -15.49 9.30 25.67
N GLY A 86 -16.49 9.65 24.87
CA GLY A 86 -16.44 9.54 23.41
C GLY A 86 -15.30 10.36 22.81
N TRP A 87 -15.12 11.58 23.29
CA TRP A 87 -14.00 12.44 22.92
C TRP A 87 -12.63 11.83 23.22
N ALA A 88 -12.44 11.26 24.42
CA ALA A 88 -11.19 10.64 24.82
C ALA A 88 -10.85 9.36 24.02
N ARG A 89 -11.86 8.66 23.51
CA ARG A 89 -11.68 7.47 22.65
C ARG A 89 -11.15 7.82 21.27
N LEU A 90 -11.62 8.94 20.70
CA LEU A 90 -11.13 9.42 19.39
C LEU A 90 -9.73 10.07 19.47
N GLU A 91 -9.27 10.43 20.67
CA GLU A 91 -7.91 10.93 20.90
C GLU A 91 -6.83 9.82 20.91
N ASP A 92 -7.18 8.56 20.61
CA ASP A 92 -6.23 7.45 20.64
C ASP A 92 -5.14 7.61 19.55
N PRO A 93 -3.86 7.83 19.92
CA PRO A 93 -2.78 8.03 18.95
C PRO A 93 -2.54 6.80 18.08
N ARG A 94 -3.00 5.61 18.48
CA ARG A 94 -2.90 4.38 17.67
C ARG A 94 -3.63 4.47 16.33
N LEU A 95 -4.53 5.44 16.17
CA LEU A 95 -5.20 5.72 14.90
C LEU A 95 -4.22 6.11 13.78
N TYR A 96 -3.04 6.66 14.11
CA TYR A 96 -2.00 6.91 13.10
C TYR A 96 -1.48 5.62 12.47
N ASP A 97 -1.26 4.57 13.27
CA ASP A 97 -0.78 3.29 12.76
C ASP A 97 -1.85 2.62 11.88
N THR A 98 -3.12 2.72 12.27
CA THR A 98 -4.25 2.27 11.44
C THR A 98 -4.34 3.07 10.14
N ALA A 99 -4.21 4.40 10.19
CA ALA A 99 -4.22 5.25 9.01
C ALA A 99 -3.03 4.94 8.07
N MET A 100 -1.85 4.66 8.63
CA MET A 100 -0.68 4.23 7.87
C MET A 100 -0.92 2.90 7.15
N MET A 101 -1.61 1.95 7.78
CA MET A 101 -1.99 0.69 7.12
C MET A 101 -3.04 0.89 6.01
N LEU A 102 -3.93 1.86 6.17
CA LEU A 102 -4.88 2.24 5.11
C LEU A 102 -4.16 2.88 3.92
N LEU A 103 -3.21 3.80 4.15
CA LEU A 103 -2.35 4.34 3.09
C LEU A 103 -1.55 3.23 2.37
N ALA A 104 -1.04 2.25 3.11
CA ALA A 104 -0.36 1.09 2.54
C ALA A 104 -1.30 0.21 1.72
N GLN A 105 -2.54 0.00 2.17
CA GLN A 105 -3.55 -0.77 1.45
C GLN A 105 -3.87 -0.14 0.08
N ASP A 106 -4.05 1.18 0.05
CA ASP A 106 -4.35 1.92 -1.18
C ASP A 106 -3.13 1.96 -2.10
N SER A 107 -1.93 2.18 -1.54
CA SER A 107 -0.67 2.15 -2.31
C SER A 107 -0.42 0.79 -2.97
N LEU A 108 -0.68 -0.31 -2.25
CA LEU A 108 -0.58 -1.66 -2.81
C LEU A 108 -1.62 -1.90 -3.92
N GLY A 109 -2.82 -1.31 -3.81
CA GLY A 109 -3.83 -1.34 -4.88
C GLY A 109 -3.29 -0.70 -6.17
N LEU A 110 -2.81 0.54 -6.09
CA LEU A 110 -2.24 1.26 -7.23
C LEU A 110 -1.02 0.55 -7.83
N MET A 111 -0.20 -0.09 -6.99
CA MET A 111 0.90 -0.94 -7.44
C MET A 111 0.44 -2.18 -8.20
N LEU A 112 -0.64 -2.82 -7.77
CA LEU A 112 -1.20 -3.99 -8.44
C LEU A 112 -1.66 -3.62 -9.86
N ASP A 113 -2.30 -2.46 -10.02
CA ASP A 113 -2.73 -1.94 -11.33
C ASP A 113 -1.52 -1.70 -12.24
N ALA A 114 -0.48 -1.04 -11.72
CA ALA A 114 0.76 -0.78 -12.45
C ALA A 114 1.51 -2.07 -12.86
N LEU A 115 1.52 -3.09 -12.00
CA LEU A 115 2.10 -4.40 -12.30
C LEU A 115 1.20 -5.24 -13.23
N GLY A 116 -0.11 -5.00 -13.22
CA GLY A 116 -1.08 -5.51 -14.18
C GLY A 116 -0.74 -5.12 -15.60
N GLU A 117 -0.52 -3.81 -15.82
CA GLU A 117 -0.07 -3.29 -17.12
C GLU A 117 1.23 -3.97 -17.58
N ALA A 118 2.22 -4.12 -16.69
CA ALA A 118 3.48 -4.81 -17.01
C ALA A 118 3.24 -6.28 -17.40
N SER A 119 2.32 -6.96 -16.71
CA SER A 119 2.00 -8.36 -16.94
C SER A 119 1.30 -8.57 -18.28
N GLU A 120 0.38 -7.68 -18.66
CA GLU A 120 -0.27 -7.67 -19.98
C GLU A 120 0.73 -7.45 -21.12
N GLN A 121 1.64 -6.50 -20.94
CA GLN A 121 2.71 -6.25 -21.92
C GLN A 121 3.63 -7.46 -22.05
N LEU A 122 4.07 -8.04 -20.93
CA LEU A 122 4.89 -9.26 -20.93
C LEU A 122 4.18 -10.45 -21.58
N LEU A 123 2.87 -10.62 -21.34
CA LEU A 123 2.04 -11.64 -21.97
C LEU A 123 2.07 -11.47 -23.49
N THR A 124 1.75 -10.26 -23.97
CA THR A 124 1.74 -9.92 -25.40
C THR A 124 3.10 -10.17 -26.05
N LEU A 125 4.19 -9.71 -25.43
CA LEU A 125 5.54 -9.92 -25.94
C LEU A 125 5.92 -11.41 -25.95
N THR A 126 5.53 -12.17 -24.92
CA THR A 126 5.79 -13.61 -24.85
C THR A 126 5.07 -14.37 -25.95
N GLU A 127 3.82 -14.00 -26.27
CA GLU A 127 3.05 -14.59 -27.37
C GLU A 127 3.71 -14.35 -28.74
N VAL A 128 4.19 -13.13 -28.99
CA VAL A 128 4.91 -12.79 -30.23
C VAL A 128 6.19 -13.63 -30.38
N HIS A 129 6.87 -13.92 -29.27
CA HIS A 129 8.17 -14.61 -29.27
C HIS A 129 8.10 -16.09 -28.85
N GLN A 130 6.92 -16.71 -28.81
CA GLN A 130 6.64 -18.00 -28.15
C GLN A 130 7.58 -19.15 -28.55
N GLN A 131 8.11 -19.13 -29.78
CA GLN A 131 8.94 -20.21 -30.34
C GLN A 131 10.45 -19.93 -30.26
N THR A 132 10.86 -18.90 -29.53
CA THR A 132 12.24 -18.40 -29.51
C THR A 132 12.82 -18.34 -28.09
N ALA A 133 14.14 -18.34 -27.97
CA ALA A 133 14.82 -18.23 -26.67
C ALA A 133 14.41 -16.95 -25.91
N THR A 134 14.06 -15.88 -26.62
CA THR A 134 13.48 -14.69 -26.01
C THR A 134 12.11 -14.92 -25.43
N GLY A 135 11.23 -15.67 -26.11
CA GLY A 135 9.93 -16.08 -25.56
C GLY A 135 10.07 -16.81 -24.23
N LEU A 136 11.08 -17.68 -24.10
CA LEU A 136 11.35 -18.36 -22.82
C LEU A 136 11.74 -17.39 -21.70
N ARG A 137 12.59 -16.41 -21.98
CA ARG A 137 12.98 -15.38 -20.99
C ARG A 137 11.81 -14.48 -20.61
N LEU A 138 11.03 -14.03 -21.59
CA LEU A 138 9.84 -13.24 -21.36
C LEU A 138 8.79 -14.01 -20.53
N ALA A 139 8.62 -15.31 -20.80
CA ALA A 139 7.74 -16.17 -20.01
C ALA A 139 8.19 -16.30 -18.54
N GLN A 140 9.50 -16.34 -18.28
CA GLN A 140 10.03 -16.31 -16.91
C GLN A 140 9.74 -14.97 -16.22
N HIS A 141 9.90 -13.85 -16.93
CA HIS A 141 9.57 -12.52 -16.41
C HIS A 141 8.07 -12.36 -16.16
N LEU A 142 7.22 -12.85 -17.07
CA LEU A 142 5.77 -12.90 -16.90
C LEU A 142 5.39 -13.73 -15.67
N SER A 143 5.98 -14.90 -15.50
CA SER A 143 5.73 -15.71 -14.32
C SER A 143 6.15 -15.01 -13.03
N ALA A 144 7.24 -14.24 -13.04
CA ALA A 144 7.67 -13.45 -11.89
C ALA A 144 6.70 -12.29 -11.60
N ALA A 145 6.18 -11.63 -12.64
CA ALA A 145 5.20 -10.55 -12.52
C ALA A 145 3.89 -11.07 -11.88
N VAL A 146 3.35 -12.18 -12.40
CA VAL A 146 2.13 -12.82 -11.86
C VAL A 146 2.32 -13.30 -10.42
N GLN A 147 3.49 -13.86 -10.08
CA GLN A 147 3.81 -14.21 -8.69
C GLN A 147 3.89 -12.96 -7.80
N GLY A 148 4.50 -11.88 -8.30
CA GLY A 148 4.54 -10.58 -7.63
C GLY A 148 3.15 -10.03 -7.32
N GLN A 149 2.22 -10.09 -8.29
CA GLN A 149 0.82 -9.71 -8.07
C GLN A 149 0.17 -10.52 -6.96
N ALA A 150 0.31 -11.85 -6.98
CA ALA A 150 -0.27 -12.72 -5.96
C ALA A 150 0.27 -12.39 -4.55
N VAL A 151 1.58 -12.11 -4.44
CA VAL A 151 2.21 -11.70 -3.17
C VAL A 151 1.67 -10.34 -2.72
N LEU A 152 1.63 -9.33 -3.60
CA LEU A 152 1.11 -7.99 -3.26
C LEU A 152 -0.37 -8.04 -2.86
N MET A 153 -1.20 -8.83 -3.55
CA MET A 153 -2.61 -9.03 -3.18
C MET A 153 -2.73 -9.67 -1.80
N ALA A 154 -1.95 -10.71 -1.52
CA ALA A 154 -1.96 -11.37 -0.22
C ALA A 154 -1.49 -10.43 0.89
N THR A 155 -0.43 -9.64 0.65
CA THR A 155 0.05 -8.62 1.60
C THR A 155 -1.01 -7.56 1.85
N ARG A 156 -1.67 -7.04 0.80
CA ARG A 156 -2.75 -6.05 0.91
C ARG A 156 -3.92 -6.58 1.74
N ALA A 157 -4.34 -7.82 1.48
CA ALA A 157 -5.44 -8.47 2.19
C ALA A 157 -5.11 -8.81 3.66
N ALA A 158 -3.83 -8.95 3.99
CA ALA A 158 -3.36 -9.28 5.34
C ALA A 158 -3.10 -8.04 6.22
N LEU A 159 -3.18 -6.82 5.69
CA LEU A 159 -2.88 -5.60 6.45
C LEU A 159 -3.84 -5.44 7.64
N PRO A 160 -3.32 -5.35 8.88
CA PRO A 160 -4.16 -5.22 10.06
C PRO A 160 -4.44 -3.75 10.40
N CYS A 161 -5.55 -3.48 11.10
CA CYS A 161 -5.66 -2.23 11.86
C CYS A 161 -4.73 -2.30 13.08
N GLN A 162 -4.41 -1.16 13.70
CA GLN A 162 -3.72 -1.18 15.00
C GLN A 162 -4.71 -1.51 16.11
N MET A 163 -4.30 -2.37 17.05
CA MET A 163 -5.17 -2.78 18.16
C MET A 163 -5.60 -1.56 18.98
N PRO A 164 -6.89 -1.19 18.98
CA PRO A 164 -7.39 -0.03 19.70
C PRO A 164 -7.23 -0.20 21.22
N ARG A 165 -7.32 0.90 21.97
CA ARG A 165 -7.33 0.83 23.45
C ARG A 165 -8.48 -0.02 24.01
N GLU A 166 -9.63 -0.03 23.32
CA GLU A 166 -10.80 -0.84 23.66
C GLU A 166 -10.90 -2.01 22.66
N PRO A 167 -10.39 -3.22 22.99
CA PRO A 167 -10.31 -4.31 22.02
C PRO A 167 -11.67 -4.76 21.47
N ALA A 168 -12.76 -4.47 22.19
CA ALA A 168 -14.12 -4.80 21.77
C ALA A 168 -14.53 -4.14 20.45
N CYS A 169 -13.96 -2.97 20.10
CA CYS A 169 -14.26 -2.30 18.82
C CYS A 169 -13.31 -2.71 17.68
N ALA A 170 -12.29 -3.53 17.93
CA ALA A 170 -11.27 -3.88 16.93
C ALA A 170 -11.88 -4.53 15.68
N SER A 171 -12.87 -5.41 15.85
CA SER A 171 -13.57 -6.06 14.73
C SER A 171 -14.35 -5.07 13.87
N GLY A 172 -15.11 -4.16 14.51
CA GLY A 172 -15.87 -3.14 13.78
C GLY A 172 -14.96 -2.15 13.06
N LEU A 173 -13.84 -1.77 13.69
CA LEU A 173 -12.86 -0.87 13.08
C LEU A 173 -12.19 -1.52 11.85
N ALA A 174 -11.78 -2.78 11.99
CA ALA A 174 -11.16 -3.54 10.90
C ALA A 174 -12.14 -3.71 9.73
N GLU A 175 -13.39 -4.09 10.01
CA GLU A 175 -14.43 -4.25 9.00
C GLU A 175 -14.73 -2.93 8.25
N ALA A 176 -14.87 -1.82 8.98
CA ALA A 176 -15.16 -0.51 8.39
C ALA A 176 -14.04 0.00 7.47
N LEU A 177 -12.80 -0.42 7.71
CA LEU A 177 -11.63 0.00 6.92
C LEU A 177 -11.14 -1.10 5.97
N ALA A 178 -11.85 -2.22 5.84
CA ALA A 178 -11.40 -3.39 5.09
C ALA A 178 -9.99 -3.88 5.47
N LEU A 179 -9.63 -3.76 6.75
CA LEU A 179 -8.37 -4.25 7.33
C LEU A 179 -8.61 -5.54 8.12
N GLN A 180 -7.53 -6.23 8.49
CA GLN A 180 -7.58 -7.40 9.36
C GLN A 180 -7.64 -7.01 10.84
N VAL A 181 -8.31 -7.83 11.64
CA VAL A 181 -8.24 -7.74 13.10
C VAL A 181 -6.92 -8.35 13.55
N PRO A 182 -6.02 -7.60 14.21
CA PRO A 182 -4.80 -8.18 14.73
C PRO A 182 -5.10 -9.03 15.96
N ASP A 183 -4.41 -10.18 16.10
CA ASP A 183 -4.48 -10.98 17.34
C ASP A 183 -3.82 -10.27 18.53
N LEU A 184 -2.77 -9.48 18.26
CA LEU A 184 -1.98 -8.74 19.24
C LEU A 184 -1.57 -7.37 18.67
N PRO A 185 -1.34 -6.35 19.52
CA PRO A 185 -0.77 -5.08 19.07
C PRO A 185 0.58 -5.31 18.36
N TRP A 186 0.69 -4.88 17.11
CA TRP A 186 1.86 -5.13 16.27
C TRP A 186 2.91 -4.00 16.35
N ALA A 187 2.72 -3.00 17.22
CA ALA A 187 3.78 -2.02 17.50
C ALA A 187 5.03 -2.65 18.13
N GLY A 188 4.86 -3.73 18.90
CA GLY A 188 5.98 -4.48 19.51
C GLY A 188 6.61 -5.51 18.58
N ASP A 189 5.88 -5.91 17.54
CA ASP A 189 6.32 -6.85 16.50
C ASP A 189 5.72 -6.41 15.15
N PRO A 190 6.37 -5.46 14.44
CA PRO A 190 5.93 -4.85 13.19
C PRO A 190 6.07 -5.80 11.99
N TRP A 191 5.51 -7.00 12.11
CA TRP A 191 5.40 -7.95 11.02
C TRP A 191 4.72 -7.35 9.78
N PRO A 192 3.70 -6.46 9.84
CA PRO A 192 3.08 -5.93 8.63
C PRO A 192 4.06 -5.10 7.78
N LEU A 193 4.92 -4.32 8.44
CA LEU A 193 5.94 -3.51 7.76
C LEU A 193 7.02 -4.39 7.11
N THR A 194 7.36 -5.49 7.77
CA THR A 194 8.33 -6.46 7.25
C THR A 194 7.76 -7.22 6.06
N ASP A 195 6.47 -7.58 6.10
CA ASP A 195 5.77 -8.24 5.00
C ASP A 195 5.65 -7.31 3.79
N ILE A 196 5.31 -6.03 4.00
CA ILE A 196 5.34 -5.00 2.95
C ILE A 196 6.75 -4.92 2.34
N ALA A 197 7.78 -4.70 3.15
CA ALA A 197 9.16 -4.59 2.66
C ALA A 197 9.59 -5.84 1.86
N THR A 198 9.19 -7.02 2.31
CA THR A 198 9.48 -8.30 1.65
C THR A 198 8.75 -8.42 0.31
N ALA A 199 7.47 -8.08 0.26
CA ALA A 199 6.67 -8.08 -0.96
C ALA A 199 7.24 -7.11 -2.00
N LEU A 200 7.59 -5.90 -1.59
CA LEU A 200 8.23 -4.89 -2.45
C LEU A 200 9.60 -5.37 -2.97
N SER A 201 10.44 -5.92 -2.08
CA SER A 201 11.75 -6.48 -2.46
C SER A 201 11.63 -7.67 -3.41
N GLY A 202 10.54 -8.43 -3.33
CA GLY A 202 10.24 -9.54 -4.23
C GLY A 202 10.12 -9.14 -5.70
N LEU A 203 9.81 -7.87 -5.99
CA LEU A 203 9.73 -7.34 -7.35
C LEU A 203 11.09 -6.98 -7.95
N CYS A 204 12.12 -6.79 -7.11
CA CYS A 204 13.44 -6.33 -7.53
C CYS A 204 14.08 -7.20 -8.63
N PRO A 205 14.03 -8.55 -8.62
CA PRO A 205 14.60 -9.35 -9.69
C PRO A 205 13.96 -9.09 -11.05
N LEU A 206 12.63 -8.93 -11.12
CA LEU A 206 11.91 -8.60 -12.34
C LEU A 206 12.33 -7.21 -12.83
N ILE A 207 12.31 -6.21 -11.96
CA ILE A 207 12.66 -4.84 -12.30
C ILE A 207 14.11 -4.75 -12.75
N ALA A 208 15.03 -5.48 -12.10
CA ALA A 208 16.46 -5.45 -12.41
C ALA A 208 16.77 -5.98 -13.81
N ALA A 209 15.93 -6.88 -14.35
CA ALA A 209 16.06 -7.38 -15.72
C ALA A 209 15.89 -6.28 -16.79
N TYR A 210 15.19 -5.18 -16.44
CA TYR A 210 14.91 -4.07 -17.36
C TYR A 210 15.55 -2.74 -16.93
N GLN A 211 15.64 -2.49 -15.61
CA GLN A 211 16.07 -1.22 -15.01
C GLN A 211 16.81 -1.47 -13.68
N GLY A 212 18.10 -1.81 -13.76
CA GLY A 212 18.92 -2.14 -12.60
C GLY A 212 19.00 -1.06 -11.51
N ASP A 213 19.11 0.22 -11.90
CA ASP A 213 19.14 1.33 -10.93
C ASP A 213 17.82 1.51 -10.19
N ALA A 214 16.68 1.28 -10.86
CA ALA A 214 15.37 1.36 -10.22
C ALA A 214 15.17 0.22 -9.21
N ALA A 215 15.57 -1.00 -9.56
CA ALA A 215 15.54 -2.15 -8.64
C ALA A 215 16.42 -1.93 -7.40
N ARG A 216 17.60 -1.33 -7.57
CA ARG A 216 18.48 -1.03 -6.44
C ARG A 216 17.87 -0.02 -5.47
N ARG A 217 17.30 1.09 -5.99
CA ARG A 217 16.62 2.07 -5.14
C ARG A 217 15.46 1.46 -4.36
N LEU A 218 14.64 0.64 -5.02
CA LEU A 218 13.56 -0.09 -4.35
C LEU A 218 14.09 -1.01 -3.24
N ALA A 219 15.15 -1.78 -3.52
CA ALA A 219 15.77 -2.64 -2.50
C ALA A 219 16.31 -1.85 -1.30
N ASP A 220 16.97 -0.70 -1.57
CA ASP A 220 17.49 0.18 -0.51
C ASP A 220 16.35 0.78 0.33
N ALA A 221 15.24 1.18 -0.29
CA ALA A 221 14.07 1.72 0.41
C ALA A 221 13.34 0.66 1.25
N ALA A 222 13.15 -0.54 0.71
CA ALA A 222 12.57 -1.65 1.46
C ALA A 222 13.44 -2.07 2.66
N ALA A 223 14.76 -2.09 2.49
CA ALA A 223 15.69 -2.33 3.59
C ALA A 223 15.63 -1.22 4.66
N ALA A 224 15.52 0.05 4.23
CA ALA A 224 15.37 1.18 5.14
C ALA A 224 14.10 1.08 5.99
N LEU A 225 12.97 0.62 5.41
CA LEU A 225 11.74 0.36 6.14
C LEU A 225 11.92 -0.69 7.24
N VAL A 226 12.56 -1.82 6.94
CA VAL A 226 12.86 -2.87 7.94
C VAL A 226 13.72 -2.31 9.08
N VAL A 227 14.73 -1.50 8.74
CA VAL A 227 15.61 -0.86 9.73
C VAL A 227 14.83 0.12 10.61
N ALA A 228 13.98 0.98 10.03
CA ALA A 228 13.15 1.92 10.78
C ALA A 228 12.18 1.18 11.72
N ALA A 229 11.52 0.12 11.22
CA ALA A 229 10.62 -0.71 12.02
C ALA A 229 11.35 -1.36 13.22
N ALA A 230 12.55 -1.90 12.99
CA ALA A 230 13.36 -2.52 14.05
C ALA A 230 13.87 -1.49 15.08
N GLN A 231 14.24 -0.28 14.63
CA GLN A 231 14.66 0.80 15.53
C GLN A 231 13.52 1.24 16.44
N SER A 232 12.30 1.37 15.90
CA SER A 232 11.10 1.68 16.69
C SER A 232 10.82 0.64 17.79
N GLN A 233 10.97 -0.66 17.49
CA GLN A 233 10.85 -1.72 18.51
C GLN A 233 11.84 -1.54 19.67
N SER A 234 13.11 -1.24 19.35
CA SER A 234 14.19 -1.12 20.33
C SER A 234 13.99 0.03 21.32
N GLN A 235 13.17 1.03 20.95
CA GLN A 235 12.84 2.18 21.79
C GLN A 235 11.66 1.93 22.75
N GLY A 236 11.10 0.70 22.77
CA GLY A 236 10.35 0.19 23.91
C GLY A 236 9.06 0.95 24.26
N ASN A 237 8.26 1.36 23.28
CA ASN A 237 7.00 2.07 23.53
C ASN A 237 5.78 1.17 23.34
N GLY A 238 5.55 0.25 24.27
CA GLY A 238 4.42 -0.71 24.32
C GLY A 238 3.03 -0.07 24.44
N GLY A 239 2.65 0.76 23.47
CA GLY A 239 1.34 1.40 23.37
C GLY A 239 1.31 2.77 22.66
N ARG A 240 2.43 3.30 22.16
CA ARG A 240 2.46 4.52 21.32
C ARG A 240 2.50 4.16 19.83
N ALA A 241 2.01 5.07 18.99
CA ALA A 241 2.10 4.96 17.55
C ALA A 241 3.55 5.01 17.07
N PHE A 242 3.80 4.48 15.86
CA PHE A 242 5.09 4.58 15.20
C PHE A 242 5.49 6.04 14.96
N GLY A 243 6.80 6.29 15.00
CA GLY A 243 7.37 7.60 14.71
C GLY A 243 7.22 7.99 13.24
N LEU A 244 7.57 9.23 12.92
CA LEU A 244 7.63 9.72 11.54
C LEU A 244 8.69 8.99 10.71
N ASP A 245 9.76 8.50 11.33
CA ASP A 245 10.83 7.77 10.68
C ASP A 245 10.33 6.50 9.96
N VAL A 246 9.39 5.79 10.58
CA VAL A 246 8.77 4.61 9.97
C VAL A 246 7.79 4.99 8.87
N GLU A 247 6.99 6.03 9.08
CA GLU A 247 6.04 6.53 8.07
C GLU A 247 6.77 7.07 6.82
N ASP A 248 7.85 7.84 7.02
CA ASP A 248 8.71 8.35 5.94
C ASP A 248 9.38 7.21 5.18
N ALA A 249 9.87 6.18 5.90
CA ALA A 249 10.48 5.02 5.26
C ALA A 249 9.45 4.23 4.44
N LEU A 250 8.22 4.11 4.93
CA LEU A 250 7.12 3.45 4.21
C LEU A 250 6.70 4.24 2.97
N CYS A 251 6.52 5.56 3.11
CA CYS A 251 6.27 6.48 1.99
C CYS A 251 7.33 6.32 0.90
N ARG A 252 8.62 6.42 1.26
CA ARG A 252 9.73 6.25 0.30
C ARG A 252 9.72 4.88 -0.36
N ALA A 253 9.41 3.82 0.39
CA ALA A 253 9.33 2.47 -0.17
C ALA A 253 8.24 2.37 -1.25
N PHE A 254 7.07 2.98 -1.04
CA PHE A 254 6.01 3.02 -2.04
C PHE A 254 6.33 3.95 -3.22
N GLU A 255 6.92 5.12 -2.98
CA GLU A 255 7.33 6.04 -4.05
C GLU A 255 8.40 5.42 -4.96
N ASP A 256 9.42 4.77 -4.39
CA ASP A 256 10.47 4.10 -5.15
C ASP A 256 9.94 2.85 -5.86
N ALA A 257 9.01 2.12 -5.23
CA ALA A 257 8.33 0.98 -5.87
C ALA A 257 7.53 1.41 -7.10
N MET A 258 6.70 2.45 -6.98
CA MET A 258 5.93 3.00 -8.11
C MET A 258 6.83 3.57 -9.18
N ALA A 259 7.88 4.31 -8.80
CA ALA A 259 8.85 4.81 -9.76
C ALA A 259 9.54 3.66 -10.53
N ALA A 260 9.80 2.54 -9.87
CA ALA A 260 10.38 1.36 -10.48
C ALA A 260 9.41 0.63 -11.42
N LEU A 261 8.13 0.53 -11.06
CA LEU A 261 7.08 -0.02 -11.93
C LEU A 261 6.85 0.86 -13.18
N VAL A 262 6.83 2.19 -13.02
CA VAL A 262 6.80 3.13 -14.15
C VAL A 262 8.01 2.92 -15.06
N ALA A 263 9.20 2.73 -14.49
CA ALA A 263 10.41 2.49 -15.26
C ALA A 263 10.37 1.14 -16.01
N LEU A 264 9.78 0.11 -15.39
CA LEU A 264 9.53 -1.19 -16.01
C LEU A 264 8.56 -1.08 -17.18
N ASN A 265 7.37 -0.50 -17.01
CA ASN A 265 6.38 -0.32 -18.08
C ASN A 265 6.95 0.48 -19.25
N ARG A 266 7.66 1.59 -18.97
CA ARG A 266 8.35 2.34 -20.04
C ARG A 266 9.43 1.53 -20.77
N ALA A 267 10.09 0.60 -20.08
CA ALA A 267 11.11 -0.26 -20.70
C ALA A 267 10.45 -1.33 -21.59
N LEU A 268 9.32 -1.89 -21.16
CA LEU A 268 8.54 -2.85 -21.91
C LEU A 268 7.88 -2.21 -23.15
N ASP A 269 7.30 -1.01 -23.03
CA ASP A 269 6.75 -0.24 -24.15
C ASP A 269 7.76 0.02 -25.27
N ARG A 270 9.02 0.20 -24.90
CA ARG A 270 10.12 0.52 -25.82
C ARG A 270 10.92 -0.72 -26.21
N TRP A 271 10.50 -1.89 -25.78
CA TRP A 271 11.22 -3.12 -26.01
C TRP A 271 11.13 -3.52 -27.49
N GLN A 272 12.28 -3.74 -28.12
CA GLN A 272 12.37 -4.06 -29.56
C GLN A 272 12.84 -5.50 -29.82
N GLY A 273 13.08 -6.27 -28.77
CA GLY A 273 13.63 -7.62 -28.85
C GLY A 273 15.04 -7.69 -29.43
N PRO A 274 15.64 -8.89 -29.41
CA PRO A 274 16.90 -9.12 -30.09
C PRO A 274 16.70 -9.21 -31.61
N GLN A 275 17.67 -8.69 -32.38
CA GLN A 275 17.63 -8.72 -33.84
C GLN A 275 17.81 -10.13 -34.44
N VAL A 276 18.43 -11.04 -33.67
CA VAL A 276 18.64 -12.44 -34.03
C VAL A 276 18.28 -13.28 -32.81
N ASP A 277 17.45 -14.30 -33.03
CA ASP A 277 16.96 -15.15 -31.96
C ASP A 277 17.03 -16.63 -32.36
N GLU A 278 17.26 -17.47 -31.37
CA GLU A 278 17.39 -18.91 -31.55
C GLU A 278 16.03 -19.58 -31.37
N ALA A 279 15.71 -20.50 -32.29
CA ALA A 279 14.49 -21.30 -32.18
C ALA A 279 14.59 -22.25 -30.97
N LEU A 280 13.50 -22.35 -30.22
CA LEU A 280 13.44 -23.26 -29.07
C LEU A 280 13.36 -24.71 -29.51
N GLN A 281 13.88 -25.59 -28.63
CA GLN A 281 13.56 -27.01 -28.69
C GLN A 281 12.09 -27.24 -28.29
N PRO A 282 11.42 -28.30 -28.80
CA PRO A 282 10.00 -28.56 -28.54
C PRO A 282 9.63 -28.59 -27.05
N GLU A 283 10.50 -29.11 -26.19
CA GLU A 283 10.27 -29.18 -24.73
C GLU A 283 10.21 -27.78 -24.10
N ALA A 284 11.09 -26.87 -24.54
CA ALA A 284 11.10 -25.49 -24.05
C ALA A 284 9.90 -24.70 -24.56
N TRP A 285 9.42 -25.00 -25.77
CA TRP A 285 8.19 -24.41 -26.29
C TRP A 285 6.96 -24.82 -25.46
N GLN A 286 6.85 -26.09 -25.06
CA GLN A 286 5.78 -26.55 -24.16
C GLN A 286 5.80 -25.84 -22.80
N MET A 287 6.98 -25.53 -22.26
CA MET A 287 7.11 -24.75 -21.02
C MET A 287 6.57 -23.34 -21.19
N VAL A 288 6.89 -22.66 -22.29
CA VAL A 288 6.37 -21.32 -22.58
C VAL A 288 4.85 -21.34 -22.71
N ASP A 289 4.29 -22.32 -23.43
CA ASP A 289 2.84 -22.46 -23.60
C ASP A 289 2.12 -22.71 -22.26
N ALA A 290 2.69 -23.56 -21.39
CA ALA A 290 2.17 -23.78 -20.05
C ALA A 290 2.21 -22.52 -19.18
N MET A 291 3.29 -21.72 -19.27
CA MET A 291 3.41 -20.45 -18.55
C MET A 291 2.40 -19.42 -19.04
N LEU A 292 2.22 -19.28 -20.36
CA LEU A 292 1.21 -18.40 -20.97
C LEU A 292 -0.20 -18.79 -20.52
N SER A 293 -0.54 -20.08 -20.59
CA SER A 293 -1.84 -20.59 -20.17
C SER A 293 -2.13 -20.27 -18.69
N ARG A 294 -1.14 -20.50 -17.82
CA ARG A 294 -1.27 -20.16 -16.39
C ARG A 294 -1.39 -18.66 -16.16
N ALA A 295 -0.59 -17.84 -16.85
CA ALA A 295 -0.64 -16.39 -16.71
C ALA A 295 -2.02 -15.85 -17.10
N ARG A 296 -2.57 -16.30 -18.23
CA ARG A 296 -3.93 -15.94 -18.65
C ARG A 296 -4.98 -16.31 -17.61
N ALA A 297 -4.93 -17.54 -17.08
CA ALA A 297 -5.89 -17.97 -16.05
C ALA A 297 -5.84 -17.08 -14.81
N VAL A 298 -4.64 -16.72 -14.33
CA VAL A 298 -4.50 -15.84 -13.16
C VAL A 298 -4.97 -14.41 -13.47
N MET A 299 -4.66 -13.89 -14.66
CA MET A 299 -5.09 -12.55 -15.07
C MET A 299 -6.61 -12.47 -15.27
N GLU A 300 -7.25 -13.53 -15.80
CA GLU A 300 -8.71 -13.64 -15.90
C GLU A 300 -9.38 -13.70 -14.52
N GLU A 301 -8.82 -14.48 -13.58
CA GLU A 301 -9.31 -14.52 -12.19
C GLU A 301 -9.16 -13.18 -11.48
N SER A 302 -8.08 -12.44 -11.77
CA SER A 302 -7.80 -11.14 -11.16
C SER A 302 -8.71 -10.03 -11.73
N GLY A 303 -9.03 -10.07 -13.02
CA GLY A 303 -9.93 -9.11 -13.66
C GLY A 303 -11.43 -9.37 -13.45
N ALA A 304 -11.81 -10.56 -12.97
CA ALA A 304 -13.20 -10.89 -12.63
C ALA A 304 -13.59 -10.50 -11.19
N GLY A 305 -12.64 -9.97 -10.40
CA GLY A 305 -12.82 -9.56 -9.01
C GLY A 305 -13.09 -8.07 -8.79
N GLU A 306 -13.13 -7.27 -9.86
CA GLU A 306 -13.63 -5.88 -9.89
C GLU A 306 -15.15 -5.82 -10.18
#